data_AF-A0A2V8USN7-F1
#
_entry.id   AF-A0A2V8USN7-F1
#
_cell.length_a   1.000
_cell.length_b   1.000
_cell.length_c   1.000
_cell.angle_alpha   90.00
_cell.angle_beta   90.00
_cell.angle_gamma   90.00
#
_symmetry.space_group_name_H-M   'P 1'
#
loop_
_entity.id
_entity.type
_entity.pdbx_description
1 polymer ?
#
loop_
_entity_poly.entity_id
_entity_poly.type
_entity_poly.pdbx_seq_one_letter_code
_entity_poly.pdbx_strand_id
1 'polypeptide(L)' 'MRPLTNKQAVQLRLDLTLVEERLQDIAILMRVCYGEDSQAVIRVDETAAALQRLNWELERTKLPTQAAGS' A
#
# COMPACT_ATOMS: atom_id res chain seq x y z
N MET A 1 15.89 -15.33 -1.65
CA MET A 1 14.74 -14.84 -2.45
C MET A 1 15.22 -14.57 -3.88
N ARG A 2 14.44 -14.94 -4.91
CA ARG A 2 14.73 -14.48 -6.28
C ARG A 2 14.10 -13.09 -6.47
N PRO A 3 14.81 -12.13 -7.08
CA PRO A 3 14.23 -10.82 -7.38
C PRO A 3 13.04 -10.96 -8.33
N LEU A 4 12.04 -10.09 -8.16
CA LEU A 4 10.93 -10.02 -9.10
C LEU A 4 11.44 -9.62 -10.49
N THR A 5 10.90 -10.25 -11.53
CA THR A 5 11.10 -9.76 -12.90
C THR A 5 10.47 -8.38 -13.06
N ASN A 6 10.91 -7.59 -14.05
CA ASN A 6 10.32 -6.28 -14.35
C ASN A 6 8.80 -6.34 -14.52
N LYS A 7 8.28 -7.36 -15.22
CA LYS A 7 6.84 -7.56 -15.39
C LYS A 7 6.13 -7.79 -14.06
N GLN A 8 6.68 -8.64 -13.20
CA GLN A 8 6.12 -8.89 -11.86
C GLN A 8 6.19 -7.64 -10.97
N ALA A 9 7.24 -6.83 -11.07
CA ALA A 9 7.38 -5.60 -10.30
C ALA A 9 6.41 -4.49 -10.75
N VAL A 10 6.08 -4.44 -12.05
CA VAL A 10 5.05 -3.56 -12.61
C VAL A 10 3.67 -4.03 -12.18
N GLN A 11 3.36 -5.34 -12.34
CA GLN A 11 2.07 -5.90 -11.93
C GLN A 11 1.81 -5.68 -10.44
N LEU A 12 2.81 -5.96 -9.59
CA LEU A 12 2.72 -5.74 -8.15
C LEU A 12 2.39 -4.28 -7.82
N ARG A 13 2.97 -3.31 -8.53
CA ARG A 13 2.66 -1.89 -8.32
C ARG A 13 1.21 -1.56 -8.71
N LEU A 14 0.75 -2.06 -9.85
CA LEU A 14 -0.63 -1.87 -10.29
C LEU A 14 -1.63 -2.46 -9.28
N ASP A 15 -1.35 -3.67 -8.80
CA ASP A 15 -2.19 -4.35 -7.81
C ASP A 15 -2.23 -3.56 -6.50
N LEU A 16 -1.10 -3.06 -6.01
CA LEU A 16 -1.04 -2.25 -4.79
C LEU A 16 -1.78 -0.92 -4.92
N THR A 17 -1.67 -0.25 -6.07
CA THR A 17 -2.44 0.98 -6.36
C THR A 17 -3.94 0.70 -6.38
N LEU A 18 -4.38 -0.39 -7.01
CA LEU A 18 -5.79 -0.77 -7.03
C LEU A 18 -6.31 -1.06 -5.61
N VAL A 19 -5.53 -1.75 -4.77
CA VAL A 19 -5.90 -2.00 -3.37
C VAL A 19 -6.02 -0.69 -2.59
N GLU A 20 -5.11 0.26 -2.80
CA GLU A 20 -5.14 1.57 -2.16
C GLU A 20 -6.41 2.35 -2.51
N GLU A 21 -6.74 2.44 -3.81
CA GLU A 21 -7.97 3.07 -4.29
C GLU A 21 -9.21 2.45 -3.64
N ARG A 22 -9.28 1.11 -3.59
CA ARG A 22 -10.42 0.39 -3.00
C ARG A 22 -10.52 0.58 -1.49
N LEU A 23 -9.40 0.62 -0.78
CA LEU A 23 -9.41 0.91 0.66
C LEU A 23 -9.92 2.32 0.94
N GLN A 24 -9.57 3.29 0.10
CA GLN A 24 -10.07 4.66 0.23
C GLN A 24 -11.59 4.74 -0.01
N ASP A 25 -12.09 4.08 -1.05
CA ASP A 25 -13.55 3.96 -1.30
C ASP A 25 -14.27 3.35 -0.09
N ILE A 26 -13.72 2.26 0.46
CA ILE A 26 -14.28 1.57 1.63
C ILE A 26 -14.26 2.50 2.85
N ALA A 27 -13.18 3.25 3.08
CA ALA A 27 -13.08 4.18 4.22
C ALA A 27 -14.18 5.24 4.16
N ILE A 28 -14.44 5.80 2.97
CA ILE A 28 -15.51 6.76 2.73
C ILE A 28 -16.87 6.14 3.08
N LEU A 29 -17.14 4.93 2.60
CA LEU A 29 -18.40 4.23 2.90
C LEU A 29 -18.54 3.94 4.40
N MET A 30 -17.47 3.52 5.07
CA MET A 30 -17.50 3.25 6.51
C MET A 30 -17.80 4.51 7.32
N ARG A 31 -17.20 5.66 6.95
CA ARG A 31 -17.46 6.94 7.61
C ARG A 31 -18.90 7.38 7.44
N VAL A 32 -19.45 7.24 6.23
CA VAL A 32 -20.85 7.58 5.93
C VAL A 32 -21.82 6.66 6.68
N CYS A 33 -21.53 5.36 6.78
CA CYS A 33 -22.45 4.39 7.38
C CYS A 33 -22.39 4.32 8.90
N TYR A 34 -21.21 4.47 9.50
CA TYR A 34 -20.98 4.19 10.91
C TYR A 34 -20.51 5.41 11.72
N GLY A 35 -20.13 6.50 11.06
CA GLY A 35 -19.53 7.68 11.68
C GLY A 35 -18.02 7.53 11.91
N GLU A 36 -17.34 8.67 11.98
CA GLU A 36 -15.87 8.79 12.06
C GLU A 36 -15.26 8.01 13.24
N ASP A 37 -15.87 8.07 14.41
CA ASP A 37 -15.32 7.45 15.62
C ASP A 37 -15.66 5.95 15.77
N SER A 38 -16.32 5.36 14.76
CA SER A 38 -16.69 3.95 14.81
C SER A 38 -15.46 3.06 14.71
N GLN A 39 -15.51 1.91 15.40
CA GLN A 39 -14.48 0.89 15.29
C GLN A 39 -14.27 0.43 13.83
N ALA A 40 -15.31 0.44 12.99
CA ALA A 40 -15.21 0.08 11.59
C ALA A 40 -14.31 1.06 10.81
N VAL A 41 -14.47 2.37 11.01
CA VAL A 41 -13.62 3.40 10.37
C VAL A 41 -12.18 3.28 10.84
N ILE A 42 -11.97 3.13 12.16
CA ILE A 42 -10.63 2.97 12.74
C ILE A 42 -9.89 1.78 12.10
N ARG A 43 -10.56 0.64 11.93
CA ARG A 43 -9.94 -0.56 11.33
C ARG A 43 -9.59 -0.39 9.86
N VAL A 44 -10.41 0.32 9.10
CA VAL A 44 -10.11 0.60 7.69
C VAL A 44 -8.92 1.57 7.59
N ASP A 45 -8.85 2.59 8.43
CA ASP A 45 -7.71 3.51 8.47
C ASP A 45 -6.41 2.82 8.91
N GLU A 46 -6.48 1.90 9.88
CA GLU A 46 -5.35 1.03 10.25
C GLU A 46 -4.86 0.18 9.07
N THR A 47 -5.79 -0.33 8.27
CA THR A 47 -5.48 -1.14 7.07
C THR A 47 -4.83 -0.30 5.99
N ALA A 48 -5.35 0.90 5.73
CA ALA A 48 -4.74 1.86 4.81
C ALA A 48 -3.31 2.23 5.24
N ALA A 49 -3.11 2.51 6.54
CA ALA A 49 -1.80 2.80 7.09
C ALA A 49 -0.83 1.61 6.99
N ALA A 50 -1.31 0.37 7.14
CA ALA A 50 -0.50 -0.82 6.93
C ALA A 50 -0.06 -0.97 5.47
N LEU A 51 -0.93 -0.67 4.50
CA LEU A 51 -0.57 -0.66 3.08
C LEU A 51 0.47 0.41 2.76
N GLN A 52 0.33 1.62 3.32
CA GLN A 52 1.34 2.68 3.15
C GLN A 52 2.72 2.26 3.66
N ARG A 53 2.78 1.60 4.83
CA ARG A 53 4.05 1.06 5.36
C ARG A 53 4.64 -0.03 4.45
N LEU A 54 3.81 -0.88 3.87
CA LEU A 54 4.25 -1.88 2.90
C LEU A 54 4.84 -1.20 1.64
N ASN A 55 4.13 -0.22 1.07
CA ASN A 55 4.62 0.54 -0.08
C ASN A 55 5.98 1.20 0.21
N TRP A 56 6.10 1.84 1.37
CA TRP A 56 7.35 2.44 1.83
C TRP A 56 8.50 1.44 1.91
N GLU A 57 8.28 0.26 2.50
CA GLU A 57 9.31 -0.77 2.61
C GLU A 57 9.71 -1.32 1.23
N LEU A 58 8.74 -1.47 0.32
CA LEU A 58 9.00 -1.90 -1.06
C LEU A 58 9.78 -0.87 -1.87
N GLU A 59 9.59 0.42 -1.63
CA GLU A 59 10.39 1.49 -2.24
C GLU A 59 11.83 1.49 -1.72
N ARG A 60 12.01 1.35 -0.41
CA ARG A 60 13.32 1.27 0.23
C ARG A 60 14.12 0.05 -0.19
N THR A 61 13.44 -1.09 -0.33
CA THR A 61 14.07 -2.34 -0.78
C THR A 61 14.59 -2.23 -2.23
N LYS A 62 14.03 -1.35 -3.06
CA LYS A 62 14.55 -1.06 -4.41
C LYS A 62 15.82 -0.19 -4.41
N LEU A 63 16.17 0.45 -3.28
CA LEU A 63 17.15 1.53 -3.21
C LEU A 63 18.62 1.20 -2.85
N PRO A 64 19.12 -0.05 -2.80
CA PRO A 64 20.58 -0.24 -2.75
C PRO A 64 21.13 -1.19 -3.83
N THR A 65 21.37 -0.69 -5.05
CA THR A 65 22.38 -1.29 -5.98
C THR A 65 23.08 -0.25 -6.89
N GLN A 66 22.77 1.05 -6.82
CA GLN A 66 23.45 2.07 -7.66
C GLN A 66 24.49 2.94 -6.94
N ALA A 67 24.74 2.72 -5.64
CA ALA A 67 25.75 3.47 -4.87
C ALA A 67 27.11 2.72 -4.74
N ALA A 68 27.45 1.85 -5.69
CA ALA A 68 28.77 1.23 -5.79
C ALA A 68 29.22 1.27 -7.27
N GLY A 69 29.76 2.41 -7.66
CA GLY A 69 30.27 2.67 -9.00
C GLY A 69 30.98 4.03 -9.00
N SER A 70 32.09 4.10 -8.27
CA SER A 70 33.14 5.12 -8.41
C SER A 70 34.21 4.60 -9.36
#